data_AF-A0A5K1ARQ7-F1
#
_entry.id   AF-A0A5K1ARQ7-F1
#
_cell.length_a   1.000
_cell.length_b   1.000
_cell.length_c   1.000
_cell.angle_alpha   90.00
_cell.angle_beta   90.00
_cell.angle_gamma   90.00
#
_symmetry.space_group_name_H-M   'P 1'
#
loop_
_entity.id
_entity.type
_entity.pdbx_description
1 polymer ?
#
loop_
_entity_poly.entity_id
_entity_poly.type
_entity_poly.pdbx_seq_one_letter_code
_entity_poly.pdbx_strand_id
1 'polypeptide(L)'
;MYSQDLLRYVDDSSIPPPKKLNANSIEINLEYIKCKRSDQLALSWILSTVSESILTQTISYDTAREAWVALANAHASHSNIRIPQLKRDLQNAKKNDKSMLEYLNHVRFLVDSLRAVNEIVSDSDLVLYTLNGLSSEYESFITTITMSKIPPTFSELHDLLLNQERRLQLLAPKIPA
;
A
#
# COMPACT_ATOMS: atom_id res chain seq x y z
N MET A 1 -15.35 -6.28 -24.97
CA MET A 1 -15.70 -5.00 -24.31
C MET A 1 -14.89 -3.92 -25.02
N TYR A 2 -15.50 -3.23 -25.98
CA TYR A 2 -14.81 -2.20 -26.76
C TYR A 2 -14.62 -0.97 -25.86
N SER A 3 -13.38 -0.55 -25.63
CA SER A 3 -13.09 0.77 -25.08
C SER A 3 -13.83 1.79 -25.96
N GLN A 4 -14.65 2.69 -25.40
CA GLN A 4 -15.36 3.74 -26.16
C GLN A 4 -14.39 4.81 -26.70
N ASP A 5 -13.16 4.42 -27.03
CA ASP A 5 -12.00 5.23 -27.36
C ASP A 5 -11.73 6.38 -26.38
N LEU A 6 -12.10 6.22 -25.10
CA LEU A 6 -11.94 7.25 -24.07
C LEU A 6 -10.52 7.31 -23.48
N LEU A 7 -9.73 6.24 -23.66
CA LEU A 7 -8.34 6.16 -23.18
C LEU A 7 -7.46 7.29 -23.73
N ARG A 8 -7.72 7.73 -24.97
CA ARG A 8 -6.97 8.81 -25.64
C ARG A 8 -7.00 10.15 -24.89
N TYR A 9 -7.98 10.34 -24.00
CA TYR A 9 -8.13 11.56 -23.19
C TYR A 9 -7.39 11.48 -21.85
N VAL A 10 -6.80 10.32 -21.54
CA VAL A 10 -6.11 10.04 -20.28
C VAL A 10 -4.60 9.80 -20.50
N ASP A 11 -4.20 9.26 -21.65
CA ASP A 11 -2.85 8.71 -21.91
C ASP A 11 -1.93 9.56 -22.81
N ASP A 12 -2.26 10.83 -23.03
CA ASP A 12 -1.52 11.76 -23.92
C ASP A 12 -1.52 11.40 -25.42
N SER A 13 -2.27 10.38 -25.85
CA SER A 13 -2.23 9.92 -27.25
C SER A 13 -2.93 10.85 -28.25
N SER A 14 -3.59 11.93 -27.81
CA SER A 14 -4.36 12.81 -28.69
C SER A 14 -4.20 14.28 -28.30
N ILE A 15 -3.59 15.08 -29.17
CA ILE A 15 -3.62 16.54 -29.08
C ILE A 15 -5.07 17.00 -29.35
N PRO A 16 -5.71 17.79 -28.46
CA PRO A 16 -7.06 18.26 -28.70
C PRO A 16 -7.09 19.14 -29.96
N PRO A 17 -8.08 18.94 -30.86
CA PRO A 17 -8.20 19.74 -32.07
C PRO A 17 -8.45 21.22 -31.73
N PRO A 18 -8.06 22.16 -32.60
CA PRO A 18 -8.21 23.59 -32.34
C PRO A 18 -9.68 23.97 -32.19
N LYS A 19 -9.98 24.86 -31.21
CA LYS A 19 -11.33 25.33 -30.87
C LYS A 19 -12.02 26.06 -32.02
N LYS A 20 -11.25 26.74 -32.87
CA LYS A 20 -11.71 27.46 -34.07
C LYS A 20 -11.10 26.83 -35.32
N LEU A 21 -11.85 26.87 -36.44
CA LEU A 21 -11.38 26.34 -37.72
C LEU A 21 -10.26 27.18 -38.34
N ASN A 22 -10.24 28.50 -38.10
CA ASN A 22 -9.11 29.38 -38.40
C ASN A 22 -9.03 30.53 -37.37
N ALA A 23 -7.93 31.29 -37.35
CA ALA A 23 -7.70 32.34 -36.34
C ALA A 23 -8.78 33.45 -36.33
N ASN A 24 -9.46 33.65 -37.48
CA ASN A 24 -10.43 34.72 -37.70
C ASN A 24 -11.88 34.21 -37.76
N SER A 25 -12.14 32.91 -37.60
CA SER A 25 -13.48 32.33 -37.72
C SER A 25 -14.23 32.42 -36.39
N ILE A 26 -15.52 32.71 -36.50
CA ILE A 26 -16.47 32.61 -35.38
C ILE A 26 -16.95 31.16 -35.23
N GLU A 27 -16.82 30.35 -36.28
CA GLU A 27 -17.22 28.95 -36.30
C GLU A 27 -16.34 28.07 -35.40
N ILE A 28 -17.01 27.35 -34.50
CA ILE A 28 -16.40 26.37 -33.59
C ILE A 28 -16.19 25.07 -34.35
N ASN A 29 -15.00 24.50 -34.22
CA ASN A 29 -14.69 23.21 -34.82
C ASN A 29 -15.57 22.09 -34.22
N LEU A 30 -16.34 21.39 -35.06
CA LEU A 30 -17.19 20.26 -34.64
C LEU A 30 -16.37 19.13 -33.99
N GLU A 31 -15.15 18.90 -34.44
CA GLU A 31 -14.26 17.90 -33.83
C GLU A 31 -13.79 18.31 -32.44
N TYR A 32 -13.66 19.62 -32.17
CA TYR A 32 -13.42 20.13 -30.82
C TYR A 32 -14.62 19.90 -29.89
N ILE A 33 -15.84 20.10 -30.39
CA ILE A 33 -17.06 19.84 -29.62
C ILE A 33 -17.18 18.35 -29.27
N LYS A 34 -16.93 17.45 -30.24
CA LYS A 34 -16.94 16.00 -30.01
C LYS A 34 -15.87 15.59 -28.99
N CYS A 35 -14.64 16.07 -29.16
CA CYS A 35 -13.53 15.87 -28.23
C CYS A 35 -13.89 16.32 -26.81
N LYS A 36 -14.41 17.54 -26.66
CA LYS A 36 -14.85 18.08 -25.36
C LYS A 36 -15.96 17.25 -24.73
N ARG A 37 -16.93 16.77 -25.51
CA ARG A 37 -18.03 15.94 -24.99
C ARG A 37 -17.51 14.61 -24.43
N SER A 38 -16.58 13.97 -25.14
CA SER A 38 -15.97 12.71 -24.70
C SER A 38 -15.08 12.89 -23.47
N ASP A 39 -14.30 13.98 -23.41
CA ASP A 39 -13.50 14.34 -22.24
C ASP A 39 -14.39 14.55 -21.00
N GLN A 40 -15.50 15.29 -21.12
CA GLN A 40 -16.41 15.50 -19.98
C GLN A 40 -17.13 14.22 -19.53
N LEU A 41 -17.41 13.29 -20.46
CA LEU A 41 -17.94 11.98 -20.11
C LEU A 41 -16.91 11.17 -19.31
N ALA A 42 -15.66 11.16 -19.75
CA ALA A 42 -14.57 10.49 -19.04
C ALA A 42 -14.33 11.13 -17.65
N LEU A 43 -14.38 12.45 -17.55
CA LEU A 43 -14.28 13.17 -16.28
C LEU A 43 -15.42 12.76 -15.32
N SER A 44 -16.67 12.75 -15.79
CA SER A 44 -17.81 12.32 -15.00
C SER A 44 -17.65 10.88 -14.49
N TRP A 45 -17.11 9.97 -15.31
CA TRP A 45 -16.85 8.59 -14.90
C TRP A 45 -15.72 8.49 -13.86
N ILE A 46 -14.65 9.26 -14.03
CA ILE A 46 -13.57 9.33 -13.03
C ILE A 46 -14.14 9.86 -11.70
N LEU A 47 -14.88 10.97 -11.72
CA LEU A 47 -15.48 11.56 -10.53
C LEU A 47 -16.52 10.64 -9.86
N SER A 48 -17.18 9.77 -10.62
CA SER A 48 -18.15 8.80 -10.08
C SER A 48 -17.51 7.59 -9.39
N THR A 49 -16.22 7.32 -9.64
CA THR A 49 -15.52 6.13 -9.11
C THR A 49 -14.58 6.46 -7.94
N VAL A 50 -14.31 7.74 -7.68
CA VAL A 50 -13.48 8.19 -6.55
C VAL A 50 -14.29 8.33 -5.27
N SER A 51 -13.65 8.17 -4.11
CA SER A 51 -14.27 8.43 -2.80
C SER A 51 -14.55 9.92 -2.62
N GLU A 52 -15.56 10.25 -1.79
CA GLU A 52 -15.96 11.64 -1.51
C GLU A 52 -14.80 12.53 -1.01
N SER A 53 -13.86 11.94 -0.25
CA SER A 53 -12.63 12.60 0.20
C SER A 53 -11.72 13.06 -0.96
N ILE A 54 -11.63 12.27 -2.03
CA ILE A 54 -10.83 12.60 -3.21
C ILE A 54 -11.64 13.53 -4.14
N LEU A 55 -12.96 13.36 -4.19
CA LEU A 55 -13.87 14.21 -4.97
C LEU A 55 -13.77 15.69 -4.60
N THR A 56 -13.70 16.00 -3.30
CA THR A 56 -13.53 17.40 -2.84
C THR A 56 -12.22 18.05 -3.30
N GLN A 57 -11.19 17.25 -3.59
CA GLN A 57 -9.89 17.72 -4.09
C GLN A 57 -9.87 17.81 -5.62
N THR A 58 -10.72 17.04 -6.32
CA THR A 58 -10.74 16.94 -7.78
C THR A 58 -11.84 17.72 -8.48
N ILE A 59 -12.81 18.29 -7.74
CA ILE A 59 -13.95 19.04 -8.32
C ILE A 59 -13.53 20.32 -9.07
N SER A 60 -12.28 20.77 -8.87
CA SER A 60 -11.73 21.95 -9.53
C SER A 60 -11.09 21.69 -10.89
N TYR A 61 -11.04 20.45 -11.37
CA TYR A 61 -10.40 20.11 -12.65
C TYR A 61 -11.39 20.18 -13.81
N ASP A 62 -10.96 20.83 -14.90
CA ASP A 62 -11.79 21.10 -16.07
C ASP A 62 -11.74 19.97 -17.11
N THR A 63 -10.75 19.08 -17.02
CA THR A 63 -10.52 18.00 -17.99
C THR A 63 -10.32 16.65 -17.31
N ALA A 64 -10.66 15.56 -18.01
CA ALA A 64 -10.46 14.19 -17.52
C ALA A 64 -8.98 13.90 -17.25
N ARG A 65 -8.08 14.48 -18.06
CA ARG A 65 -6.63 14.35 -17.91
C ARG A 65 -6.13 14.95 -16.61
N GLU A 66 -6.52 16.19 -16.30
CA GLU A 66 -6.10 16.86 -15.06
C GLU A 66 -6.58 16.08 -13.83
N ALA A 67 -7.84 15.63 -13.85
CA ALA A 67 -8.40 14.80 -12.78
C ALA A 67 -7.65 13.46 -12.64
N TRP A 68 -7.30 12.80 -13.74
CA TRP A 68 -6.53 11.55 -13.73
C TRP A 68 -5.11 11.75 -13.19
N VAL A 69 -4.40 12.77 -13.67
CA VAL A 69 -3.03 13.08 -13.20
C VAL A 69 -3.04 13.43 -11.72
N ALA A 70 -4.00 14.23 -11.27
CA ALA A 70 -4.16 14.54 -9.85
C ALA A 70 -4.43 13.29 -9.01
N LEU A 71 -5.32 12.40 -9.47
CA LEU A 71 -5.61 11.13 -8.80
C LEU A 71 -4.37 10.23 -8.74
N ALA A 72 -3.65 10.08 -9.84
CA ALA A 72 -2.42 9.30 -9.91
C ALA A 72 -1.36 9.86 -8.95
N ASN A 73 -1.19 11.19 -8.92
CA ASN A 73 -0.25 11.85 -8.01
C ASN A 73 -0.66 11.71 -6.54
N ALA A 74 -1.95 11.84 -6.22
CA ALA A 74 -2.46 11.67 -4.86
C ALA A 74 -2.23 10.23 -4.38
N HIS A 75 -2.58 9.24 -5.20
CA HIS A 75 -2.35 7.84 -4.87
C HIS A 75 -0.85 7.53 -4.75
N ALA A 76 -0.03 8.02 -5.68
CA ALA A 76 1.43 7.88 -5.62
C ALA A 76 2.03 8.53 -4.37
N SER A 77 1.56 9.72 -3.99
CA SER A 77 1.98 10.41 -2.76
C SER A 77 1.63 9.59 -1.52
N HIS A 78 0.39 9.09 -1.45
CA HIS A 78 -0.04 8.21 -0.37
C HIS A 78 0.79 6.92 -0.29
N SER A 79 1.10 6.27 -1.42
CA SER A 79 1.96 5.07 -1.43
C SER A 79 3.40 5.39 -1.03
N ASN A 80 3.95 6.53 -1.50
CA ASN A 80 5.31 6.97 -1.19
C ASN A 80 5.53 7.25 0.30
N ILE A 81 4.48 7.64 1.03
CA ILE A 81 4.53 7.82 2.49
C ILE A 81 4.24 6.50 3.22
N ARG A 82 3.24 5.75 2.74
CA ARG A 82 2.75 4.53 3.41
C ARG A 82 3.76 3.39 3.37
N ILE A 83 4.47 3.19 2.26
CA ILE A 83 5.46 2.10 2.14
C ILE A 83 6.61 2.27 3.15
N PRO A 84 7.32 3.42 3.23
CA PRO A 84 8.34 3.65 4.24
C PRO A 84 7.80 3.54 5.68
N GLN A 85 6.58 4.01 5.92
CA GLN A 85 5.95 3.92 7.24
C GLN A 85 5.71 2.46 7.65
N LEU A 86 5.14 1.63 6.77
CA LEU A 86 4.94 0.20 7.03
C LEU A 86 6.27 -0.53 7.24
N LYS A 87 7.32 -0.22 6.47
CA LYS A 87 8.66 -0.78 6.67
C LYS A 87 9.23 -0.40 8.03
N ARG A 88 9.07 0.87 8.43
CA ARG A 88 9.50 1.36 9.75
C ARG A 88 8.72 0.68 10.88
N ASP A 89 7.41 0.52 10.73
CA ASP A 89 6.56 -0.13 11.73
C ASP A 89 6.93 -1.61 11.87
N LEU A 90 7.27 -2.29 10.77
CA LEU A 90 7.76 -3.67 10.78
C LEU A 90 9.11 -3.80 11.50
N GLN A 91 10.07 -2.93 11.19
CA GLN A 91 11.40 -2.94 11.81
C GLN A 91 11.36 -2.63 13.32
N ASN A 92 10.40 -1.80 13.73
CA ASN A 92 10.23 -1.39 15.12
C ASN A 92 9.14 -2.19 15.85
N ALA A 93 8.59 -3.23 15.24
CA ALA A 93 7.58 -4.06 15.88
C ALA A 93 8.18 -4.69 17.14
N LYS A 94 7.55 -4.43 18.30
CA LYS A 94 7.93 -5.00 19.59
C LYS A 94 6.80 -5.86 20.15
N LYS A 95 7.15 -6.98 20.79
CA LYS A 95 6.20 -7.82 21.54
C LYS A 95 5.64 -7.06 22.74
N ASN A 96 6.51 -6.46 23.56
CA ASN A 96 6.14 -5.79 24.82
C ASN A 96 5.21 -6.70 25.67
N ASP A 97 4.15 -6.12 26.23
CA ASP A 97 3.15 -6.79 27.07
C ASP A 97 2.15 -7.65 26.28
N LYS A 98 2.27 -7.72 24.94
CA LYS A 98 1.40 -8.55 24.11
C LYS A 98 1.75 -10.03 24.27
N SER A 99 0.76 -10.89 24.07
CA SER A 99 1.02 -12.32 23.86
C SER A 99 1.84 -12.53 22.59
N MET A 100 2.56 -13.65 22.50
CA MET A 100 3.32 -13.99 21.30
C MET A 100 2.42 -14.08 20.06
N LEU A 101 1.21 -14.61 20.21
CA LEU A 101 0.25 -14.72 19.11
C LEU A 101 -0.18 -13.34 18.58
N GLU A 102 -0.52 -12.40 19.46
CA GLU A 102 -0.88 -11.04 19.06
C GLU A 102 0.28 -10.32 18.37
N TYR A 103 1.50 -10.51 18.88
CA TYR A 103 2.70 -9.95 18.28
C TYR A 103 2.94 -10.50 16.86
N LEU A 104 2.89 -11.82 16.68
CA LEU A 104 3.09 -12.47 15.39
C LEU A 104 2.00 -12.11 14.38
N ASN A 105 0.74 -11.99 14.82
CA ASN A 105 -0.36 -11.52 13.98
C ASN A 105 -0.15 -10.07 13.53
N HIS A 106 0.37 -9.21 14.41
CA HIS A 106 0.69 -7.83 14.05
C HIS A 106 1.82 -7.75 13.02
N VAL A 107 2.89 -8.52 13.19
CA VAL A 107 3.98 -8.62 12.21
C VAL A 107 3.44 -9.11 10.86
N ARG A 108 2.59 -10.15 10.87
CA ARG A 108 1.95 -10.67 9.66
C ARG A 108 1.09 -9.63 8.95
N PHE A 109 0.30 -8.87 9.71
CA PHE A 109 -0.51 -7.78 9.17
C PHE A 109 0.33 -6.72 8.45
N LEU A 110 1.49 -6.35 9.00
CA LEU A 110 2.40 -5.39 8.37
C LEU A 110 3.00 -5.94 7.07
N VAL A 111 3.40 -7.21 7.05
CA VAL A 111 3.94 -7.88 5.86
C VAL A 111 2.87 -8.03 4.77
N ASP A 112 1.65 -8.43 5.13
CA ASP A 112 0.56 -8.56 4.18
C ASP A 112 0.13 -7.18 3.62
N SER A 113 0.22 -6.12 4.43
CA SER A 113 0.00 -4.74 4.00
C SER A 113 1.06 -4.25 3.00
N LEU A 114 2.32 -4.63 3.19
CA LEU A 114 3.40 -4.36 2.23
C LEU A 114 3.20 -5.17 0.94
N ARG A 115 2.86 -6.45 1.05
CA ARG A 115 2.59 -7.32 -0.10
C ARG A 115 1.43 -6.79 -0.96
N ALA A 116 0.40 -6.22 -0.33
CA ALA A 116 -0.75 -5.63 -1.04
C ALA A 116 -0.36 -4.43 -1.93
N VAL A 117 0.79 -3.81 -1.70
CA VAL A 117 1.36 -2.72 -2.52
C VAL A 117 2.59 -3.17 -3.33
N ASN A 118 2.71 -4.48 -3.59
CA ASN A 118 3.82 -5.12 -4.32
C ASN A 118 5.21 -4.95 -3.67
N GLU A 119 5.27 -4.67 -2.37
CA GLU A 119 6.52 -4.66 -1.60
C GLU A 119 6.73 -6.01 -0.93
N ILE A 120 7.80 -6.71 -1.35
CA ILE A 120 8.14 -8.04 -0.83
C ILE A 120 9.21 -7.89 0.26
N VAL A 121 8.94 -8.49 1.42
CA VAL A 121 9.93 -8.65 2.50
C VAL A 121 10.49 -10.06 2.43
N SER A 122 11.82 -10.20 2.49
CA SER A 122 12.44 -11.53 2.51
C SER A 122 12.16 -12.25 3.82
N ASP A 123 12.07 -13.58 3.80
CA ASP A 123 11.89 -14.36 5.02
C ASP A 123 13.03 -14.14 6.02
N SER A 124 14.27 -13.97 5.54
CA SER A 124 15.42 -13.66 6.38
C SER A 124 15.27 -12.33 7.12
N ASP A 125 14.85 -11.27 6.43
CA ASP A 125 14.63 -9.97 7.06
C ASP A 125 13.45 -10.04 8.03
N LEU A 126 12.39 -10.75 7.65
CA LEU A 126 11.21 -10.91 8.48
C LEU A 126 11.52 -11.65 9.79
N VAL A 127 12.32 -12.72 9.71
CA VAL A 127 12.83 -13.43 10.89
C VAL A 127 13.66 -12.50 11.76
N LEU A 128 14.59 -11.74 11.17
CA LEU A 128 15.44 -10.79 11.89
C LEU A 128 14.61 -9.72 12.62
N TYR A 129 13.66 -9.07 11.94
CA TYR A 129 12.80 -8.06 12.54
C TYR A 129 11.93 -8.65 13.65
N THR A 130 11.41 -9.87 13.44
CA THR A 130 10.59 -10.56 14.44
C THR A 130 11.39 -10.85 15.71
N LEU A 131 12.64 -11.33 15.59
CA LEU A 131 13.51 -11.61 16.73
C LEU A 131 13.94 -10.33 17.47
N ASN A 132 14.24 -9.26 16.73
CA ASN A 132 14.60 -7.95 17.30
C ASN A 132 13.46 -7.31 18.12
N GLY A 133 12.22 -7.76 17.92
CA GLY A 133 11.06 -7.31 18.67
C GLY A 133 10.85 -8.00 20.03
N LEU A 134 11.64 -9.04 20.33
CA LEU A 134 11.51 -9.81 21.56
C LEU A 134 12.29 -9.18 22.72
N SER A 135 11.81 -9.45 23.93
CA SER A 135 12.44 -9.08 25.20
C SER A 135 13.57 -10.04 25.59
N SER A 136 14.36 -9.66 26.60
CA SER A 136 15.53 -10.42 27.05
C SER A 136 15.21 -11.84 27.54
N GLU A 137 13.94 -12.13 27.88
CA GLU A 137 13.50 -13.48 28.26
C GLU A 137 13.64 -14.50 27.11
N TYR A 138 13.75 -14.03 25.87
CA TYR A 138 13.93 -14.88 24.68
C TYR A 138 15.40 -14.97 24.22
N GLU A 139 16.39 -14.36 24.89
CA GLU A 139 17.79 -14.28 24.40
C GLU A 139 18.42 -15.65 24.05
N SER A 140 18.16 -16.67 24.89
CA SER A 140 18.64 -18.04 24.61
C SER A 140 18.05 -18.61 23.31
N PHE A 141 16.78 -18.31 23.03
CA PHE A 141 16.11 -18.70 21.81
C PHE A 141 16.63 -17.90 20.61
N ILE A 142 16.75 -16.57 20.75
CA ILE A 142 17.30 -15.68 19.72
C ILE A 142 18.68 -16.17 19.29
N THR A 143 19.59 -16.40 20.26
CA THR A 143 20.94 -16.92 19.99
C THR A 143 20.90 -18.25 19.22
N THR A 144 20.02 -19.17 19.62
CA THR A 144 19.88 -20.48 18.97
C THR A 144 19.45 -20.34 17.50
N ILE A 145 18.47 -19.47 17.22
CA ILE A 145 18.00 -19.24 15.85
C ILE A 145 19.06 -18.50 15.02
N THR A 146 19.72 -17.48 15.57
CA THR A 146 20.76 -16.70 14.89
C THR A 146 22.00 -17.53 14.56
N MET A 147 22.37 -18.50 15.42
CA MET A 147 23.49 -19.42 15.16
C MET A 147 23.11 -20.61 14.28
N SER A 148 21.83 -20.77 13.92
CA SER A 148 21.40 -21.84 13.02
C SER A 148 22.02 -21.66 11.64
N LYS A 149 22.57 -22.74 11.07
CA LYS A 149 23.14 -22.74 9.71
C LYS A 149 22.10 -22.48 8.63
N ILE A 150 20.84 -22.85 8.90
CA ILE A 150 19.71 -22.65 8.02
C ILE A 150 18.69 -21.85 8.83
N PRO A 151 18.49 -20.55 8.54
CA PRO A 151 17.49 -19.77 9.22
C PRO A 151 16.10 -20.33 8.88
N PRO A 152 15.19 -20.41 9.86
CA PRO A 152 13.84 -20.88 9.62
C PRO A 152 13.09 -19.91 8.69
N THR A 153 12.07 -20.41 8.01
CA THR A 153 11.06 -19.55 7.39
C THR A 153 10.26 -18.80 8.46
N PHE A 154 9.56 -17.73 8.09
CA PHE A 154 8.70 -17.04 9.06
C PHE A 154 7.59 -17.96 9.62
N SER A 155 7.09 -18.90 8.81
CA SER A 155 6.10 -19.89 9.24
C SER A 155 6.65 -20.83 10.30
N GLU A 156 7.89 -21.32 10.13
CA GLU A 156 8.55 -22.18 11.12
C GLU A 156 8.88 -21.40 12.40
N LEU A 157 9.37 -20.16 12.25
CA LEU A 157 9.64 -19.27 13.39
C LEU A 157 8.39 -19.03 14.22
N HIS A 158 7.24 -18.83 13.58
CA HIS A 158 5.96 -18.62 14.24
C HIS A 158 5.64 -19.77 15.22
N ASP A 159 5.72 -21.01 14.75
CA ASP A 159 5.40 -22.18 15.57
C ASP A 159 6.43 -22.40 16.68
N LEU A 160 7.72 -22.16 16.39
CA LEU A 160 8.80 -22.24 17.38
C LEU A 160 8.61 -21.21 18.51
N LEU A 161 8.22 -19.98 18.18
CA LEU A 161 8.00 -18.91 19.16
C LEU A 161 6.80 -19.18 20.06
N LEU A 162 5.69 -19.69 19.51
CA LEU A 162 4.52 -20.09 20.31
C LEU A 162 4.85 -21.23 21.28
N ASN A 163 5.62 -22.22 20.83
CA ASN A 163 6.09 -23.29 21.70
C ASN A 163 7.05 -22.77 22.79
N GLN A 164 7.92 -21.82 22.44
CA GLN A 164 8.84 -21.21 23.38
C GLN A 164 8.11 -20.39 24.45
N GLU A 165 7.08 -19.62 24.09
CA GLU A 165 6.25 -18.90 25.07
C GLU A 165 5.59 -19.86 26.07
N ARG A 166 5.00 -20.97 25.59
CA ARG A 166 4.41 -22.00 26.47
C ARG A 166 5.44 -22.56 27.45
N ARG A 167 6.68 -22.79 26.99
CA ARG A 167 7.77 -23.29 27.84
C ARG A 167 8.16 -22.28 28.92
N LEU A 168 8.25 -20.99 28.57
CA LEU A 168 8.55 -19.93 29.53
C LEU A 168 7.44 -19.78 30.59
N GLN A 169 6.16 -19.89 30.19
CA GLN A 169 5.03 -19.86 31.12
C GLN A 169 5.05 -21.03 32.13
N LEU A 170 5.53 -22.21 31.72
CA LEU A 170 5.68 -23.36 32.63
C LEU A 170 6.86 -23.20 33.61
N LEU A 171 7.90 -22.46 33.20
CA LEU A 171 9.09 -22.18 34.01
C LEU A 171 8.90 -21.00 34.96
N ALA A 172 7.91 -20.13 34.71
CA ALA A 172 7.58 -19.02 35.59
C ALA A 172 7.00 -19.56 36.92
N PRO A 173 7.58 -19.22 38.09
CA PRO A 173 7.05 -19.65 39.37
C PRO A 173 5.63 -19.11 39.56
N LYS A 174 4.67 -19.99 39.85
CA LYS A 174 3.36 -19.57 40.39
C LYS A 174 3.62 -18.94 41.75
N ILE A 175 3.61 -17.61 41.83
CA ILE A 175 3.59 -16.90 43.11
C ILE A 175 2.26 -17.28 43.78
N PRO A 176 2.26 -18.00 44.93
CA PRO A 176 1.05 -18.22 45.68
C PRO A 176 0.57 -16.88 46.25
N ALA A 177 -0.73 -16.61 46.11
CA ALA A 177 -1.41 -15.48 46.74
C ALA A 177 -1.38 -15.57 48.27
#